data_AF-A0A954TN96-F1
#
_entry.id   AF-A0A954TN96-F1
#
_cell.length_a   1.000
_cell.length_b   1.000
_cell.length_c   1.000
_cell.angle_alpha   90.00
_cell.angle_beta   90.00
_cell.angle_gamma   90.00
#
_symmetry.space_group_name_H-M   'P 1'
#
loop_
_entity.id
_entity.type
_entity.pdbx_description
1 polymer ?
#
loop_
_entity_poly.entity_id
_entity_poly.type
_entity_poly.pdbx_seq_one_letter_code
_entity_poly.pdbx_strand_id
1 'polypeptide(L)'
;MTDRSGNVGSGLNVGYESEYQKYIEGNSLMSAIWTFDGVYPSRFGSGDSLPLELSLKAFRTYKGDIVTGVQGEIILKNPNGRVESERRGFVVKEFAVDHIEIPRKISGSRDGQPAEVDIFDDLVSEDGQLQVVIRCKDNGQYFGMAQPDLYLRAGD
;
A
#
# COMPACT_ATOMS: atom_id res chain seq x y z
N MET A 1 4.99 6.95 6.83
CA MET A 1 5.46 5.66 7.37
C MET A 1 5.21 5.66 8.87
N THR A 2 4.93 4.49 9.46
CA THR A 2 4.73 4.36 10.91
C THR A 2 5.86 3.56 11.57
N ASP A 3 6.08 3.81 12.85
CA ASP A 3 7.02 3.07 13.69
C ASP A 3 6.46 1.71 14.13
N ARG A 4 7.23 0.96 14.95
CA ARG A 4 6.84 -0.36 15.47
C ARG A 4 5.55 -0.33 16.32
N SER A 5 5.19 0.83 16.86
CA SER A 5 3.98 1.04 17.65
C SER A 5 2.80 1.53 16.81
N GLY A 6 2.99 1.76 15.51
CA GLY A 6 1.96 2.29 14.61
C GLY A 6 1.83 3.82 14.65
N ASN A 7 2.70 4.52 15.39
CA ASN A 7 2.69 5.98 15.42
C ASN A 7 3.40 6.54 14.18
N VAL A 8 3.04 7.76 13.78
CA VAL A 8 3.75 8.47 12.70
C VAL A 8 5.20 8.73 13.13
N GLY A 9 6.17 8.24 12.36
CA GLY A 9 7.60 8.35 12.70
C GLY A 9 8.52 8.06 11.52
N SER A 10 9.83 8.14 11.73
CA SER A 10 10.85 7.66 10.79
C SER A 10 11.04 6.16 10.99
N GLY A 11 10.71 5.33 10.00
CA GLY A 11 10.84 3.88 10.13
C GLY A 11 12.29 3.39 10.21
N LEU A 12 12.41 2.07 10.34
CA LEU A 12 13.61 1.43 10.86
C LEU A 12 14.71 1.35 9.78
N ASN A 13 15.88 1.93 10.08
CA ASN A 13 17.09 1.73 9.30
C ASN A 13 17.79 0.46 9.82
N VAL A 14 17.94 -0.55 8.96
CA VAL A 14 18.47 -1.87 9.32
C VAL A 14 19.89 -2.15 8.78
N GLY A 15 20.60 -1.15 8.23
CA GLY A 15 22.00 -1.31 7.82
C GLY A 15 22.39 -0.43 6.62
N TYR A 16 23.65 0.02 6.63
CA TYR A 16 24.29 1.08 5.84
C TYR A 16 23.98 1.17 4.32
N GLU A 17 23.94 2.43 3.86
CA GLU A 17 23.93 2.97 2.48
C GLU A 17 22.66 2.81 1.63
N SER A 18 21.56 3.39 2.09
CA SER A 18 20.77 4.27 1.23
C SER A 18 19.86 5.16 2.09
N GLU A 19 20.08 6.47 2.10
CA GLU A 19 19.10 7.43 2.64
C GLU A 19 17.77 7.40 1.86
N TYR A 20 17.73 6.71 0.72
CA TYR A 20 16.61 6.66 -0.21
C TYR A 20 15.57 5.57 0.11
N GLN A 21 15.99 4.43 0.66
CA GLN A 21 15.11 3.29 0.92
C GLN A 21 14.83 3.14 2.42
N LYS A 22 13.55 2.95 2.76
CA LYS A 22 13.08 2.74 4.13
C LYS A 22 12.38 1.40 4.25
N TYR A 23 12.31 0.86 5.46
CA TYR A 23 11.83 -0.49 5.69
C TYR A 23 10.60 -0.53 6.61
N ILE A 24 9.69 -1.44 6.31
CA ILE A 24 8.65 -1.88 7.25
C ILE A 24 8.88 -3.34 7.60
N GLU A 25 8.81 -3.64 8.89
CA GLU A 25 8.96 -4.99 9.44
C GLU A 25 7.64 -5.76 9.31
N GLY A 26 7.70 -6.99 8.82
CA GLY A 26 6.54 -7.85 8.68
C GLY A 26 6.01 -8.37 10.02
N ASN A 27 4.71 -8.69 10.04
CA ASN A 27 3.99 -9.07 11.26
C ASN A 27 4.09 -8.02 12.40
N SER A 28 4.22 -6.74 12.03
CA SER A 28 4.24 -5.61 12.95
C SER A 28 3.13 -4.60 12.61
N LEU A 29 2.97 -3.56 13.44
CA LEU A 29 2.07 -2.44 13.14
C LEU A 29 2.68 -1.44 12.13
N MET A 30 3.93 -1.64 11.69
CA MET A 30 4.56 -0.79 10.71
C MET A 30 3.81 -0.84 9.37
N SER A 31 3.63 0.34 8.80
CA SER A 31 2.95 0.54 7.54
C SER A 31 3.66 1.63 6.76
N ALA A 32 3.70 1.46 5.44
CA ALA A 32 4.07 2.52 4.54
C ALA A 32 2.83 3.14 3.95
N ILE A 33 2.84 4.46 3.84
CA ILE A 33 1.66 5.25 3.47
C ILE A 33 2.12 6.17 2.37
N TRP A 34 1.53 6.00 1.18
CA TRP A 34 1.61 6.95 0.08
C TRP A 34 0.33 7.77 0.07
N THR A 35 0.46 9.09 -0.06
CA THR A 35 -0.68 9.98 -0.31
C THR A 35 -0.57 10.46 -1.74
N PHE A 36 -1.61 10.23 -2.53
CA PHE A 36 -1.72 10.68 -3.91
C PHE A 36 -2.66 11.87 -3.97
N ASP A 37 -2.30 12.87 -4.76
CA ASP A 37 -3.13 14.04 -5.04
C ASP A 37 -3.75 13.94 -6.44
N GLY A 38 -4.90 14.59 -6.62
CA GLY A 38 -5.58 14.69 -7.91
C GLY A 38 -6.11 13.36 -8.44
N VAL A 39 -6.57 12.49 -7.55
CA VAL A 39 -7.15 11.18 -7.88
C VAL A 39 -8.61 11.37 -8.27
N TYR A 40 -8.92 11.35 -9.57
CA TYR A 40 -10.29 11.50 -10.07
C TYR A 40 -10.60 10.42 -11.13
N PRO A 41 -11.85 9.95 -11.26
CA PRO A 41 -12.21 8.88 -12.19
C PRO A 41 -11.74 9.13 -13.63
N SER A 42 -11.87 10.37 -14.10
CA SER A 42 -11.47 10.79 -15.45
C SER A 42 -9.98 10.57 -15.79
N ARG A 43 -9.11 10.38 -14.79
CA ARG A 43 -7.69 10.07 -14.99
C ARG A 43 -7.42 8.58 -15.18
N PHE A 44 -8.40 7.72 -14.95
CA PHE A 44 -8.25 6.27 -14.93
C PHE A 44 -9.14 5.59 -15.98
N GLY A 45 -9.11 6.12 -17.21
CA GLY A 45 -9.87 5.57 -18.33
C GLY A 45 -11.38 5.63 -18.09
N SER A 46 -12.03 4.47 -18.03
CA SER A 46 -13.47 4.37 -17.72
C SER A 46 -13.81 4.69 -16.26
N GLY A 47 -12.80 4.70 -15.37
CA GLY A 47 -13.01 4.86 -13.93
C GLY A 47 -13.63 3.62 -13.27
N ASP A 48 -13.63 2.46 -13.93
CA ASP A 48 -14.17 1.20 -13.37
C ASP A 48 -13.18 0.52 -12.41
N SER A 49 -11.90 0.89 -12.48
CA SER A 49 -10.85 0.38 -11.61
C SER A 49 -9.80 1.44 -11.31
N LEU A 50 -9.05 1.22 -10.24
CA LEU A 50 -7.86 1.96 -9.87
C LEU A 50 -6.64 1.05 -10.12
N PRO A 51 -5.85 1.30 -11.19
CA PRO A 51 -4.64 0.54 -11.46
C PRO A 51 -3.48 1.03 -10.57
N LEU A 52 -2.94 0.12 -9.77
CA LEU A 52 -1.76 0.30 -8.95
C LEU A 52 -0.59 -0.46 -9.56
N GLU A 53 0.58 0.14 -9.54
CA GLU A 53 1.81 -0.53 -9.91
C GLU A 53 2.81 -0.48 -8.75
N LEU A 54 3.37 -1.64 -8.42
CA LEU A 54 4.25 -1.86 -7.27
C LEU A 54 5.60 -2.39 -7.71
N SER A 55 6.69 -1.85 -7.16
CA SER A 55 8.06 -2.34 -7.39
C SER A 55 8.83 -2.53 -6.08
N LEU A 56 8.13 -3.04 -5.07
CA LEU A 56 8.65 -3.25 -3.72
C LEU A 56 9.77 -4.30 -3.68
N LYS A 57 10.77 -4.07 -2.82
CA LYS A 57 11.85 -5.04 -2.56
C LYS A 57 11.56 -5.81 -1.29
N ALA A 58 11.56 -7.14 -1.37
CA ALA A 58 11.50 -7.99 -0.18
C ALA A 58 12.91 -8.32 0.30
N PHE A 59 13.15 -8.17 1.60
CA PHE A 59 14.40 -8.56 2.26
C PHE A 59 14.12 -9.69 3.24
N ARG A 60 14.78 -10.82 3.01
CA ARG A 60 14.61 -12.03 3.83
C ARG A 60 15.73 -12.15 4.85
N THR A 61 15.38 -12.29 6.12
CA THR A 61 16.36 -12.45 7.19
C THR A 61 16.85 -13.91 7.30
N TYR A 62 16.10 -14.88 6.76
CA TYR A 62 16.46 -16.31 6.75
C TYR A 62 16.22 -16.94 5.38
N LYS A 63 17.23 -17.68 4.88
CA LYS A 63 17.25 -18.37 3.59
C LYS A 63 16.63 -19.78 3.66
N GLY A 64 15.53 -19.93 4.39
CA GLY A 64 14.91 -21.24 4.68
C GLY A 64 13.83 -21.66 3.68
N ASP A 65 13.09 -20.70 3.13
CA ASP A 65 12.10 -20.91 2.09
C ASP A 65 12.27 -19.81 1.02
N ILE A 66 12.74 -20.21 -0.16
CA ILE A 66 12.93 -19.35 -1.33
C ILE A 66 11.76 -19.45 -2.32
N VAL A 67 10.81 -20.36 -2.08
CA VAL A 67 9.71 -20.68 -3.01
C VAL A 67 8.49 -19.80 -2.70
N THR A 68 8.21 -19.58 -1.41
CA THR A 68 7.13 -18.69 -0.99
C THR A 68 7.57 -17.23 -1.15
N GLY A 69 6.86 -16.45 -1.96
CA GLY A 69 7.08 -15.00 -2.06
C GLY A 69 6.57 -14.27 -0.81
N VAL A 70 7.17 -13.13 -0.48
CA VAL A 70 6.80 -12.38 0.73
C VAL A 70 5.44 -11.71 0.54
N GLN A 71 4.53 -11.96 1.47
CA GLN A 71 3.14 -11.51 1.42
C GLN A 71 2.97 -10.10 1.96
N GLY A 72 2.20 -9.30 1.24
CA GLY A 72 1.82 -7.96 1.62
C GLY A 72 0.31 -7.75 1.65
N GLU A 73 -0.11 -6.64 2.23
CA GLU A 73 -1.49 -6.17 2.20
C GLU A 73 -1.53 -4.73 1.71
N ILE A 74 -2.54 -4.44 0.89
CA ILE A 74 -2.92 -3.10 0.44
C ILE A 74 -4.20 -2.72 1.14
N ILE A 75 -4.23 -1.50 1.68
CA ILE A 75 -5.43 -0.87 2.23
C ILE A 75 -5.53 0.52 1.60
N LEU A 76 -6.69 0.83 1.01
CA LEU A 76 -7.00 2.17 0.56
C LEU A 76 -7.68 2.92 1.71
N LYS A 77 -7.30 4.18 1.95
CA LYS A 77 -7.86 5.00 3.01
C LYS A 77 -8.17 6.40 2.53
N ASN A 78 -9.29 6.93 3.00
CA ASN A 78 -9.51 8.36 3.00
C ASN A 78 -8.54 9.02 4.01
N PRO A 79 -7.83 10.10 3.65
CA PRO A 79 -6.93 10.80 4.57
C PRO A 79 -7.58 11.25 5.89
N ASN A 80 -8.90 11.45 5.90
CA ASN A 80 -9.64 11.78 7.13
C ASN A 80 -9.78 10.60 8.11
N GLY A 81 -9.39 9.38 7.71
CA GLY A 81 -9.40 8.17 8.53
C GLY A 81 -10.79 7.53 8.74
N ARG A 82 -11.85 8.06 8.11
CA ARG A 82 -13.23 7.59 8.31
C ARG A 82 -13.63 6.45 7.38
N VAL A 83 -13.01 6.36 6.21
CA VAL A 83 -13.31 5.32 5.21
C VAL A 83 -12.03 4.55 4.89
N GLU A 84 -12.09 3.23 4.93
CA GLU A 84 -11.00 2.36 4.50
C GLU A 84 -11.51 1.12 3.77
N SER A 85 -10.73 0.60 2.82
CA SER A 85 -11.03 -0.69 2.19
C SER A 85 -10.70 -1.86 3.10
N GLU A 86 -11.22 -3.04 2.77
CA GLU A 86 -10.66 -4.28 3.30
C GLU A 86 -9.21 -4.48 2.85
N ARG A 87 -8.50 -5.35 3.57
CA ARG A 87 -7.10 -5.70 3.28
C ARG A 87 -7.04 -6.60 2.06
N ARG A 88 -6.47 -6.10 0.96
CA ARG A 88 -6.19 -6.90 -0.23
C ARG A 88 -4.80 -7.50 -0.14
N GLY A 89 -4.71 -8.83 -0.07
CA GLY A 89 -3.43 -9.54 -0.07
C GLY A 89 -2.75 -9.50 -1.44
N PHE A 90 -1.42 -9.44 -1.46
CA PHE A 90 -0.60 -9.64 -2.65
C PHE A 90 0.71 -10.36 -2.28
N VAL A 91 1.41 -10.89 -3.29
CA VAL A 91 2.72 -11.52 -3.12
C VAL A 91 3.73 -10.67 -3.87
N VAL A 92 4.78 -10.21 -3.20
CA VAL A 92 5.82 -9.38 -3.82
C VAL A 92 6.50 -10.14 -4.95
N LYS A 93 6.52 -9.54 -6.14
CA LYS A 93 7.32 -9.98 -7.27
C LYS A 93 8.69 -9.31 -7.21
N GLU A 94 9.66 -9.98 -6.62
CA GLU A 94 11.03 -9.48 -6.59
C GLU A 94 11.54 -9.27 -8.05
N PHE A 95 12.16 -8.12 -8.32
CA PHE A 95 12.71 -7.72 -9.64
C PHE A 95 11.70 -7.49 -10.78
N ALA A 96 10.41 -7.44 -10.50
CA ALA A 96 9.38 -7.11 -11.49
C ALA A 96 8.41 -6.06 -10.95
N VAL A 97 7.78 -5.33 -11.87
CA VAL A 97 6.64 -4.48 -11.55
C VAL A 97 5.41 -5.37 -11.42
N ASP A 98 4.68 -5.23 -10.31
CA ASP A 98 3.38 -5.85 -10.13
C ASP A 98 2.27 -4.88 -10.52
N HIS A 99 1.35 -5.34 -11.35
CA HIS A 99 0.21 -4.56 -11.82
C HIS A 99 -1.05 -5.10 -11.13
N ILE A 100 -1.71 -4.25 -10.35
CA ILE A 100 -2.89 -4.60 -9.57
C ILE A 100 -4.02 -3.67 -9.95
N GLU A 101 -5.09 -4.22 -10.51
CA GLU A 101 -6.33 -3.49 -10.70
C GLU A 101 -7.25 -3.69 -9.49
N ILE A 102 -7.58 -2.58 -8.83
CA ILE A 102 -8.56 -2.57 -7.74
C ILE A 102 -9.91 -2.12 -8.33
N PRO A 103 -10.98 -2.92 -8.24
CA PRO A 103 -12.30 -2.52 -8.72
C PRO A 103 -12.77 -1.23 -8.05
N ARG A 104 -13.54 -0.39 -8.75
CA ARG A 104 -14.08 0.87 -8.21
C ARG A 104 -14.88 0.65 -6.92
N LYS A 105 -15.69 -0.40 -6.87
CA LYS A 105 -16.50 -0.76 -5.70
C LYS A 105 -15.89 -1.97 -5.00
N ILE A 106 -15.62 -1.82 -3.71
CA ILE A 106 -14.97 -2.85 -2.89
C ILE A 106 -15.60 -2.91 -1.50
N SER A 107 -15.41 -4.03 -0.81
CA SER A 107 -15.71 -4.13 0.62
C SER A 107 -14.74 -3.25 1.42
N GLY A 108 -15.25 -2.62 2.47
CA GLY A 108 -14.49 -1.79 3.36
C GLY A 108 -15.24 -1.49 4.65
N SER A 109 -14.87 -0.38 5.28
CA SER A 109 -15.57 0.15 6.44
C SER A 109 -15.73 1.66 6.35
N ARG A 110 -16.83 2.15 6.93
CA ARG A 110 -17.10 3.57 7.16
C ARG A 110 -17.33 3.76 8.65
N ASP A 111 -16.54 4.62 9.27
CA ASP A 111 -16.55 4.89 10.71
C ASP A 111 -16.47 3.58 11.54
N GLY A 112 -15.67 2.61 11.06
CA GLY A 112 -15.47 1.30 11.69
C GLY A 112 -16.61 0.29 11.48
N GLN A 113 -17.64 0.62 10.72
CA GLN A 113 -18.72 -0.30 10.37
C GLN A 113 -18.53 -0.86 8.95
N PRO A 114 -18.74 -2.17 8.73
CA PRO A 114 -18.64 -2.76 7.39
C PRO A 114 -19.55 -2.06 6.37
N ALA A 115 -19.03 -1.78 5.19
CA ALA A 115 -19.75 -1.13 4.11
C ALA A 115 -19.17 -1.52 2.73
N GLU A 116 -19.99 -1.43 1.68
CA GLU A 116 -19.46 -1.26 0.33
C GLU A 116 -18.95 0.19 0.20
N VAL A 117 -17.75 0.35 -0.34
CA VAL A 117 -17.11 1.66 -0.54
C VAL A 117 -16.77 1.84 -2.02
N ASP A 118 -17.04 3.03 -2.53
CA ASP A 118 -16.57 3.47 -3.84
C ASP A 118 -15.22 4.17 -3.70
N ILE A 119 -14.23 3.78 -4.50
CA ILE A 119 -12.88 4.37 -4.44
C ILE A 119 -12.94 5.88 -4.62
N PHE A 120 -13.66 6.35 -5.64
CA PHE A 120 -13.62 7.76 -6.00
C PHE A 120 -14.61 8.61 -5.22
N ASP A 121 -15.76 8.04 -4.85
CA ASP A 121 -16.79 8.80 -4.14
C ASP A 121 -16.61 8.77 -2.61
N ASP A 122 -15.95 7.73 -2.06
CA ASP A 122 -15.82 7.55 -0.60
C ASP A 122 -14.37 7.57 -0.08
N LEU A 123 -13.43 6.93 -0.79
CA LEU A 123 -12.04 6.80 -0.33
C LEU A 123 -11.17 7.99 -0.76
N VAL A 124 -11.50 8.65 -1.86
CA VAL A 124 -10.88 9.92 -2.23
C VAL A 124 -11.51 11.06 -1.43
N SER A 125 -10.70 11.97 -0.90
CA SER A 125 -11.18 13.16 -0.20
C SER A 125 -11.72 14.22 -1.16
N GLU A 126 -12.42 15.23 -0.63
CA GLU A 126 -12.98 16.31 -1.44
C GLU A 126 -11.94 17.11 -2.24
N ASP A 127 -10.70 17.19 -1.74
CA ASP A 127 -9.55 17.79 -2.41
C ASP A 127 -8.83 16.83 -3.38
N GLY A 128 -9.34 15.61 -3.57
CA GLY A 128 -8.81 14.64 -4.52
C GLY A 128 -7.65 13.81 -4.00
N GLN A 129 -7.51 13.64 -2.68
CA GLN A 129 -6.43 12.88 -2.08
C GLN A 129 -6.84 11.43 -1.74
N LEU A 130 -5.93 10.50 -1.93
CA LEU A 130 -6.10 9.08 -1.55
C LEU A 130 -4.87 8.57 -0.83
N GLN A 131 -5.05 7.85 0.26
CA GLN A 131 -3.95 7.12 0.91
C GLN A 131 -3.92 5.65 0.50
N VAL A 132 -2.74 5.19 0.06
CA VAL A 132 -2.45 3.77 -0.17
C VAL A 132 -1.52 3.31 0.93
N VAL A 133 -1.99 2.34 1.71
CA VAL A 133 -1.25 1.78 2.86
C VAL A 133 -0.77 0.38 2.50
N ILE A 134 0.53 0.15 2.64
CA ILE A 134 1.16 -1.15 2.45
C ILE A 134 1.66 -1.70 3.78
N ARG A 135 1.37 -2.98 4.02
CA ARG A 135 1.88 -3.74 5.17
C ARG A 135 2.56 -5.02 4.72
N CYS A 136 3.58 -5.46 5.46
CA CYS A 136 4.21 -6.76 5.29
C CYS A 136 3.60 -7.76 6.30
N LYS A 137 3.15 -8.92 5.82
CA LYS A 137 2.50 -9.93 6.69
C LYS A 137 3.49 -10.88 7.33
N ASP A 138 4.60 -11.15 6.66
CA ASP A 138 5.46 -12.27 7.02
C ASP A 138 6.45 -11.91 8.12
N ASN A 139 6.42 -12.66 9.21
CA ASN A 139 7.33 -12.47 10.34
C ASN A 139 8.79 -12.68 9.91
N GLY A 140 9.69 -11.80 10.36
CA GLY A 140 11.11 -11.87 10.03
C GLY A 140 11.42 -11.55 8.57
N GLN A 141 10.47 -10.92 7.85
CA GLN A 141 10.67 -10.36 6.51
C GLN A 141 10.50 -8.84 6.57
N TYR A 142 11.10 -8.14 5.62
CA TYR A 142 10.99 -6.70 5.51
C TYR A 142 10.64 -6.31 4.08
N PHE A 143 9.82 -5.29 3.92
CA PHE A 143 9.73 -4.58 2.64
C PHE A 143 10.61 -3.36 2.69
N GLY A 144 11.55 -3.25 1.76
CA GLY A 144 12.26 -2.03 1.45
C GLY A 144 11.53 -1.27 0.36
N MET A 145 11.33 0.02 0.58
CA MET A 145 10.57 0.88 -0.30
C MET A 145 11.03 2.34 -0.26
N ALA A 146 10.78 3.03 -1.34
CA ALA A 146 10.95 4.45 -1.53
C ALA A 146 9.67 5.05 -2.14
N GLN A 147 9.59 6.38 -2.18
CA GLN A 147 8.46 7.08 -2.80
C GLN A 147 8.12 6.59 -4.23
N PRO A 148 9.08 6.36 -5.16
CA PRO A 148 8.75 5.93 -6.53
C PRO A 148 8.28 4.48 -6.65
N ASP A 149 8.34 3.68 -5.59
CA ASP A 149 8.08 2.23 -5.69
C ASP A 149 6.58 1.89 -5.78
N LEU A 150 5.70 2.90 -5.64
CA LEU A 150 4.25 2.78 -5.77
C LEU A 150 3.67 3.95 -6.57
N TYR A 151 2.89 3.64 -7.60
CA TYR A 151 2.23 4.63 -8.45
C TYR A 151 0.82 4.22 -8.85
N LEU A 152 -0.02 5.24 -9.06
CA LEU A 152 -1.32 5.10 -9.70
C LEU A 152 -1.11 5.33 -11.19
N ARG A 153 -1.41 4.32 -12.02
CA ARG A 153 -1.25 4.46 -13.47
C ARG A 153 -2.45 5.21 -14.04
N ALA A 154 -2.23 6.38 -14.63
CA ALA A 154 -3.30 7.03 -15.39
C ALA A 154 -3.71 6.12 -16.56
N GLY A 155 -5.00 6.11 -16.90
CA GLY A 155 -5.48 5.48 -18.12
C GLY A 155 -4.90 6.21 -19.33
N ASP A 156 -4.55 5.44 -20.37
CA ASP A 156 -4.15 5.98 -21.68
C ASP A 156 -5.34 6.63 -22.40
#